data_AF-A0A931LU81-F1
#
_entry.id   AF-A0A931LU81-F1
#
_cell.length_a   1.000
_cell.length_b   1.000
_cell.length_c   1.000
_cell.angle_alpha   90.00
_cell.angle_beta   90.00
_cell.angle_gamma   90.00
#
_symmetry.space_group_name_H-M   'P 1'
#
loop_
_entity.id
_entity.type
_entity.pdbx_description
1 polymer ?
#
loop_
_entity_poly.entity_id
_entity_poly.type
_entity_poly.pdbx_seq_one_letter_code
_entity_poly.pdbx_strand_id
1 'polypeptide(L)'
;MLIAIALIVLSAGCRQSSLTSAEGMPLDQLAPATTPGTEAVLIFGKAPPDRHYREAGAPMARPVEPRSDVAILARSHGAIVEFDLQAHDESLEIESYETGSAFSLREISSESFSPALPLVRNPAKAGDAWTWSGSVRLGLDHPATAAVSTKADKVKLGERSEEALLVEVQLSIDGSAAPQKLSFWFVPGKGLVKRSVASGTSRQPPED
;
A
#
# COMPACT_ATOMS: atom_id res chain seq x y z
N MET A 1 16.25 54.30 -33.17
CA MET A 1 15.36 53.60 -32.23
C MET A 1 15.26 52.15 -32.70
N LEU A 2 16.04 51.25 -32.10
CA LEU A 2 16.16 49.84 -32.47
C LEU A 2 15.38 49.00 -31.46
N ILE A 3 14.42 48.20 -31.93
CA ILE A 3 13.62 47.29 -31.10
C ILE A 3 14.25 45.90 -31.20
N ALA A 4 14.78 45.41 -30.08
CA ALA A 4 15.29 44.05 -29.95
C ALA A 4 14.14 43.09 -29.67
N ILE A 5 13.98 42.07 -30.51
CA ILE A 5 12.99 40.99 -30.33
C ILE A 5 13.69 39.86 -29.59
N ALA A 6 13.31 39.62 -28.33
CA ALA A 6 13.77 38.49 -27.54
C ALA A 6 12.95 37.23 -27.92
N LEU A 7 13.61 36.23 -28.49
CA LEU A 7 13.04 34.90 -28.72
C LEU A 7 13.06 34.12 -27.39
N ILE A 8 11.88 33.82 -26.85
CA ILE A 8 11.73 32.90 -25.72
C ILE A 8 11.51 31.50 -26.28
N VAL A 9 12.52 30.64 -26.14
CA VAL A 9 12.43 29.21 -26.47
C VAL A 9 11.85 28.50 -25.25
N LEU A 10 10.56 28.15 -25.30
CA LEU A 10 9.94 27.24 -24.33
C LEU A 10 10.34 25.80 -24.64
N SER A 11 11.33 25.28 -23.92
CA SER A 11 11.61 23.85 -23.90
C SER A 11 10.58 23.14 -23.02
N ALA A 12 9.66 22.40 -23.67
CA ALA A 12 8.81 21.43 -23.00
C ALA A 12 9.69 20.27 -22.50
N GLY A 13 10.22 20.40 -21.28
CA GLY A 13 10.99 19.35 -20.64
C GLY A 13 10.10 18.16 -20.27
N CYS A 14 10.17 17.08 -21.04
CA CYS A 14 9.72 15.77 -20.59
C CYS A 14 10.53 15.39 -19.34
N ARG A 15 9.91 15.46 -18.14
CA ARG A 15 10.51 14.93 -16.92
C ARG A 15 10.61 13.42 -17.05
N GLN A 16 11.83 12.90 -17.20
CA GLN A 16 12.13 11.47 -17.12
C GLN A 16 11.71 10.97 -15.73
N SER A 17 10.91 9.90 -15.68
CA SER A 17 10.46 9.31 -14.42
C SER A 17 11.66 8.88 -13.57
N SER A 18 11.79 9.45 -12.37
CA SER A 18 12.89 9.17 -11.44
C SER A 18 12.88 7.73 -10.91
N LEU A 19 11.75 7.02 -10.99
CA LEU A 19 11.61 5.63 -10.51
C LEU A 19 12.57 4.64 -11.19
N THR A 20 12.96 4.93 -12.43
CA THR A 20 13.89 4.08 -13.20
C THR A 20 15.32 4.64 -13.20
N SER A 21 15.58 5.73 -12.46
CA SER A 21 16.91 6.31 -12.38
C SER A 21 17.87 5.40 -11.62
N ALA A 22 19.14 5.41 -12.03
CA ALA A 22 20.17 4.62 -11.37
C ALA A 22 20.41 5.04 -9.91
N GLU A 23 20.11 6.30 -9.56
CA GLU A 23 20.39 6.91 -8.24
C GLU A 23 19.38 6.54 -7.13
N GLY A 24 18.26 5.89 -7.45
CA GLY A 24 17.20 5.64 -6.46
C GLY A 24 16.57 6.93 -5.92
N MET A 25 15.58 6.80 -5.04
CA MET A 25 14.92 7.92 -4.37
C MET A 25 15.17 7.84 -2.86
N PRO A 26 15.37 8.97 -2.18
CA PRO A 26 15.52 8.96 -0.75
C PRO A 26 14.19 8.57 -0.08
N LEU A 27 14.28 7.88 1.06
CA LEU A 27 13.11 7.30 1.73
C LEU A 27 12.08 8.35 2.19
N ASP A 28 12.52 9.56 2.53
CA ASP A 28 11.67 10.69 2.91
C ASP A 28 10.71 11.13 1.79
N GLN A 29 10.99 10.79 0.53
CA GLN A 29 10.06 10.99 -0.59
C GLN A 29 9.03 9.87 -0.72
N LEU A 30 9.26 8.68 -0.16
CA LEU A 30 8.33 7.53 -0.24
C LEU A 30 7.66 7.19 1.08
N ALA A 31 8.15 7.73 2.18
CA ALA A 31 7.50 7.67 3.47
C ALA A 31 7.36 9.13 3.86
N PRO A 32 6.22 9.79 3.60
CA PRO A 32 6.03 11.14 4.08
C PRO A 32 6.18 11.05 5.59
N ALA A 33 7.31 11.51 6.10
CA ALA A 33 7.38 11.92 7.48
C ALA A 33 6.27 12.95 7.62
N THR A 34 5.16 12.56 8.26
CA THR A 34 4.23 13.49 8.89
C THR A 34 3.78 14.65 7.98
N THR A 35 2.85 14.41 7.07
CA THR A 35 1.84 15.46 6.83
C THR A 35 0.57 15.03 7.54
N PRO A 36 0.34 15.51 8.79
CA PRO A 36 -0.97 15.38 9.41
C PRO A 36 -2.01 15.98 8.46
N GLY A 37 -3.00 15.18 8.05
CA GLY A 37 -4.13 15.67 7.24
C GLY A 37 -4.07 15.39 5.73
N THR A 38 -3.13 14.59 5.22
CA THR A 38 -3.31 14.02 3.87
C THR A 38 -4.22 12.80 3.99
N GLU A 39 -5.50 12.94 3.60
CA GLU A 39 -6.38 11.81 3.32
C GLU A 39 -5.72 10.93 2.25
N ALA A 40 -5.09 9.84 2.67
CA ALA A 40 -4.78 8.74 1.77
C ALA A 40 -6.09 7.99 1.54
N VAL A 41 -6.78 8.29 0.43
CA VAL A 41 -7.94 7.49 0.02
C VAL A 41 -7.42 6.14 -0.47
N LEU A 42 -7.34 5.14 0.42
CA LEU A 42 -7.22 3.76 -0.02
C LEU A 42 -8.58 3.32 -0.56
N ILE A 43 -8.66 3.13 -1.86
CA ILE A 43 -9.87 2.60 -2.50
C ILE A 43 -9.86 1.08 -2.29
N PHE A 44 -10.64 0.60 -1.32
CA PHE A 44 -10.98 -0.82 -1.23
C PHE A 44 -11.93 -1.18 -2.38
N GLY A 45 -11.60 -2.23 -3.12
CA GLY A 45 -12.44 -2.72 -4.20
C GLY A 45 -13.84 -3.04 -3.66
N LYS A 46 -14.88 -2.53 -4.32
CA LYS A 46 -16.27 -2.87 -3.99
C LYS A 46 -16.40 -4.40 -3.92
N ALA A 47 -16.94 -4.91 -2.81
CA ALA A 47 -17.49 -6.26 -2.80
C ALA A 47 -18.49 -6.36 -3.96
N PRO A 48 -18.52 -7.47 -4.73
CA PRO A 48 -19.50 -7.62 -5.79
C PRO A 48 -20.89 -7.45 -5.19
N PRO A 49 -21.79 -6.66 -5.84
CA PRO A 49 -23.13 -6.49 -5.32
C PRO A 49 -23.80 -7.86 -5.23
N ASP A 50 -24.25 -8.22 -4.03
CA ASP A 50 -25.05 -9.42 -3.80
C ASP A 50 -26.21 -9.44 -4.80
N ARG A 51 -26.28 -10.53 -5.56
CA ARG A 51 -27.34 -10.73 -6.56
C ARG A 51 -28.67 -10.96 -5.85
N HIS A 52 -29.48 -9.90 -5.82
CA HIS A 52 -30.95 -9.88 -5.83
C HIS A 52 -31.69 -10.86 -4.90
N TYR A 53 -32.09 -10.37 -3.72
CA TYR A 53 -33.38 -10.74 -3.14
C TYR A 53 -34.48 -9.93 -3.84
N ARG A 54 -35.43 -10.63 -4.46
CA ARG A 54 -36.56 -10.04 -5.18
C ARG A 54 -37.80 -10.12 -4.28
N GLU A 55 -38.04 -9.10 -3.46
CA GLU A 55 -39.35 -8.90 -2.82
C GLU A 55 -40.18 -7.91 -3.64
N ALA A 56 -41.33 -8.36 -4.10
CA ALA A 56 -42.29 -7.56 -4.84
C ALA A 56 -43.20 -6.81 -3.86
N GLY A 57 -43.29 -5.48 -3.97
CA GLY A 57 -44.49 -4.75 -3.54
C GLY A 57 -44.36 -3.52 -2.64
N ALA A 58 -43.18 -2.89 -2.47
CA ALA A 58 -43.08 -1.63 -1.72
C ALA A 58 -42.91 -0.40 -2.63
N PRO A 59 -43.56 0.75 -2.35
CA PRO A 59 -43.38 2.00 -3.09
C PRO A 59 -41.92 2.48 -2.97
N MET A 60 -41.38 2.95 -4.10
CA MET A 60 -39.96 3.24 -4.31
C MET A 60 -39.40 4.31 -3.36
N ALA A 61 -38.95 3.90 -2.18
CA ALA A 61 -37.85 4.58 -1.52
C ALA A 61 -36.62 4.43 -2.43
N ARG A 62 -35.99 5.55 -2.81
CA ARG A 62 -34.70 5.49 -3.52
C ARG A 62 -33.78 4.57 -2.72
N PRO A 63 -33.09 3.60 -3.33
CA PRO A 63 -32.06 2.85 -2.64
C PRO A 63 -31.09 3.89 -2.08
N VAL A 64 -31.04 4.01 -0.75
CA VAL A 64 -29.94 4.70 -0.11
C VAL A 64 -28.78 3.77 -0.37
N GLU A 65 -27.96 4.08 -1.38
CA GLU A 65 -26.74 3.33 -1.62
C GLU A 65 -25.96 3.35 -0.29
N PRO A 66 -25.65 2.19 0.31
CA PRO A 66 -24.80 2.15 1.47
C PRO A 66 -23.44 2.69 1.01
N ARG A 67 -23.18 3.95 1.35
CA ARG A 67 -21.83 4.48 1.33
C ARG A 67 -21.12 3.79 2.48
N SER A 68 -20.38 2.74 2.15
CA SER A 68 -19.37 2.21 3.04
C SER A 68 -18.26 3.26 3.12
N ASP A 69 -18.48 4.28 3.94
CA ASP A 69 -17.50 5.34 4.19
C ASP A 69 -16.39 4.73 5.06
N VAL A 70 -15.41 4.10 4.40
CA VAL A 70 -14.17 3.67 5.06
C VAL A 70 -13.23 4.87 5.07
N ALA A 71 -12.87 5.34 6.27
CA ALA A 71 -11.89 6.39 6.50
C ALA A 71 -10.55 5.79 6.89
N ILE A 72 -9.46 6.53 6.66
CA ILE A 72 -8.12 6.13 7.08
C ILE A 72 -7.48 7.26 7.84
N LEU A 73 -7.11 6.97 9.08
CA LEU A 73 -6.41 7.89 9.95
C LEU A 73 -4.95 7.48 10.04
N ALA A 74 -4.07 8.32 9.53
CA ALA A 74 -2.62 8.16 9.69
C ALA A 74 -2.16 8.92 10.94
N ARG A 75 -1.46 8.22 11.84
CA ARG A 75 -0.82 8.79 13.04
C ARG A 75 0.67 8.51 12.99
N SER A 76 1.48 9.41 13.53
CA SER A 76 2.92 9.17 13.65
C SER A 76 3.40 9.51 15.05
N HIS A 77 4.20 8.61 15.61
CA HIS A 77 4.80 8.76 16.93
C HIS A 77 6.29 8.37 16.87
N GLY A 78 7.17 9.37 16.82
CA GLY A 78 8.60 9.15 16.66
C GLY A 78 8.90 8.41 15.35
N ALA A 79 9.49 7.21 15.46
CA ALA A 79 9.82 6.35 14.33
C ALA A 79 8.65 5.46 13.86
N ILE A 80 7.49 5.51 14.52
CA ILE A 80 6.34 4.67 14.18
C ILE A 80 5.30 5.45 13.39
N VAL A 81 4.77 4.85 12.33
CA VAL A 81 3.60 5.33 11.58
C VAL A 81 2.51 4.28 11.70
N GLU A 82 1.32 4.70 12.11
CA GLU A 82 0.13 3.86 12.21
C GLU A 82 -0.92 4.31 11.22
N PHE A 83 -1.57 3.36 10.54
CA PHE A 83 -2.76 3.59 9.76
C PHE A 83 -3.92 2.85 10.42
N ASP A 84 -5.00 3.56 10.65
CA ASP A 84 -6.21 3.07 11.31
C ASP A 84 -7.35 3.18 10.30
N LEU A 85 -7.78 2.02 9.80
CA LEU A 85 -8.90 1.89 8.87
C LEU A 85 -10.18 1.85 9.69
N GLN A 86 -11.04 2.85 9.49
CA GLN A 86 -12.26 2.99 10.24
C GLN A 86 -13.49 2.92 9.35
N ALA A 87 -14.56 2.31 9.83
CA ALA A 87 -15.89 2.43 9.25
C ALA A 87 -16.90 2.68 10.36
N HIS A 88 -17.77 3.68 10.18
CA HIS A 88 -18.80 4.02 11.18
C HIS A 88 -18.22 4.25 12.60
N ASP A 89 -17.08 4.96 12.69
CA ASP A 89 -16.34 5.24 13.93
C ASP A 89 -15.76 4.00 14.65
N GLU A 90 -15.79 2.82 14.00
CA GLU A 90 -15.16 1.59 14.48
C GLU A 90 -13.87 1.31 13.73
N SER A 91 -12.80 0.98 14.46
CA SER A 91 -11.52 0.52 13.89
C SER A 91 -11.69 -0.90 13.33
N LEU A 92 -11.59 -1.02 12.01
CA LEU A 92 -11.61 -2.29 11.29
C LEU A 92 -10.24 -2.97 11.29
N GLU A 93 -9.19 -2.19 11.07
CA GLU A 93 -7.82 -2.68 10.97
C GLU A 93 -6.84 -1.61 11.42
N ILE A 94 -5.85 -1.99 12.23
CA ILE A 94 -4.70 -1.14 12.56
C ILE A 94 -3.47 -1.78 11.94
N GLU A 95 -2.72 -0.98 11.21
CA GLU A 95 -1.43 -1.35 10.64
C GLU A 95 -0.36 -0.40 11.17
N SER A 96 0.80 -0.93 11.54
CA SER A 96 1.92 -0.14 12.04
C SER A 96 3.20 -0.42 11.27
N TYR A 97 3.98 0.65 11.12
CA TYR A 97 5.21 0.68 10.34
C TYR A 97 6.32 1.35 11.15
N GLU A 98 7.53 0.85 11.01
CA GLU A 98 8.76 1.47 11.51
C GLU A 98 9.45 2.25 10.40
N THR A 99 9.96 3.43 10.74
CA THR A 99 10.68 4.33 9.85
C THR A 99 12.09 4.58 10.37
N GLY A 100 13.04 4.75 9.46
CA GLY A 100 14.46 4.92 9.80
C GLY A 100 15.36 4.72 8.59
N SER A 101 16.26 3.73 8.65
CA SER A 101 17.04 3.31 7.47
C SER A 101 16.21 2.57 6.41
N ALA A 102 15.02 2.11 6.80
CA ALA A 102 14.02 1.48 5.95
C ALA A 102 12.61 1.89 6.42
N PHE A 103 11.63 1.77 5.52
CA PHE A 103 10.22 1.73 5.86
C PHE A 103 9.82 0.26 5.98
N SER A 104 9.48 -0.16 7.19
CA SER A 104 9.30 -1.57 7.54
C SER A 104 7.91 -1.83 8.11
N LEU A 105 7.27 -2.91 7.68
CA LEU A 105 6.00 -3.36 8.22
C LEU A 105 6.23 -4.03 9.58
N ARG A 106 5.58 -3.53 10.62
CA ARG A 106 5.65 -4.06 11.98
C ARG A 106 4.42 -4.87 12.33
N GLU A 107 3.24 -4.38 11.97
CA GLU A 107 1.97 -5.06 12.27
C GLU A 107 0.91 -4.78 11.19
N ILE A 108 0.11 -5.78 10.86
CA ILE A 108 -1.06 -5.69 9.95
C ILE A 108 -2.07 -6.77 10.32
N SER A 109 -3.36 -6.46 10.41
CA SER A 109 -4.42 -7.45 10.68
C SER A 109 -4.17 -8.37 11.89
N SER A 110 -3.60 -7.85 12.98
CA SER A 110 -3.16 -8.62 14.17
C SER A 110 -1.95 -9.54 13.98
N GLU A 111 -1.32 -9.52 12.79
CA GLU A 111 -0.06 -10.20 12.52
C GLU A 111 1.09 -9.23 12.83
N SER A 112 2.01 -9.59 13.74
CA SER A 112 3.20 -8.76 14.01
C SER A 112 4.50 -9.45 13.57
N PHE A 113 5.44 -8.65 13.06
CA PHE A 113 6.68 -9.10 12.42
C PHE A 113 7.88 -8.77 13.30
N SER A 114 8.74 -9.75 13.58
CA SER A 114 9.95 -9.57 14.40
C SER A 114 11.18 -10.23 13.75
N PRO A 115 12.20 -9.46 13.33
CA PRO A 115 12.21 -8.00 13.25
C PRO A 115 11.18 -7.49 12.22
N ALA A 116 10.84 -6.19 12.27
CA ALA A 116 9.93 -5.59 11.28
C ALA A 116 10.39 -5.89 9.84
N LEU A 117 9.43 -6.21 8.96
CA LEU A 117 9.67 -6.61 7.58
C LEU A 117 10.00 -5.38 6.72
N PRO A 118 11.24 -5.20 6.25
CA PRO A 118 11.59 -4.03 5.44
C PRO A 118 10.88 -4.10 4.08
N LEU A 119 10.06 -3.09 3.78
CA LEU A 119 9.34 -2.93 2.53
C LEU A 119 10.11 -2.05 1.54
N VAL A 120 10.71 -0.97 2.04
CA VAL A 120 11.51 -0.04 1.23
C VAL A 120 12.80 0.28 1.98
N ARG A 121 13.96 0.08 1.35
CA ARG A 121 15.27 0.46 1.89
C ARG A 121 15.72 1.79 1.30
N ASN A 122 16.58 2.53 2.01
CA ASN A 122 17.15 3.77 1.51
C ASN A 122 18.52 3.55 0.83
N PRO A 123 18.76 4.05 -0.40
CA PRO A 123 17.80 4.66 -1.32
C PRO A 123 16.87 3.62 -1.93
N ALA A 124 15.63 4.03 -2.16
CA ALA A 124 14.58 3.19 -2.72
C ALA A 124 14.66 3.17 -4.24
N LYS A 125 14.78 1.99 -4.85
CA LYS A 125 14.94 1.89 -6.29
C LYS A 125 14.17 0.71 -6.86
N ALA A 126 13.59 0.88 -8.04
CA ALA A 126 13.00 -0.23 -8.78
C ALA A 126 14.07 -1.24 -9.21
N GLY A 127 13.78 -2.52 -9.07
CA GLY A 127 14.69 -3.64 -9.37
C GLY A 127 15.49 -4.14 -8.17
N ASP A 128 15.39 -3.48 -7.01
CA ASP A 128 15.98 -3.98 -5.77
C ASP A 128 15.25 -5.25 -5.33
N ALA A 129 16.02 -6.20 -4.79
CA ALA A 129 15.50 -7.43 -4.20
C ALA A 129 16.32 -7.81 -2.96
N TRP A 130 15.65 -8.36 -1.96
CA TRP A 130 16.29 -8.88 -0.74
C TRP A 130 15.46 -9.99 -0.12
N THR A 131 16.09 -10.71 0.80
CA THR A 131 15.41 -11.65 1.67
C THR A 131 15.27 -11.06 3.07
N TRP A 132 14.24 -11.51 3.77
CA TRP A 132 14.03 -11.28 5.19
C TRP A 132 13.77 -12.61 5.88
N SER A 133 14.25 -12.73 7.12
CA SER A 133 14.02 -13.88 8.00
C SER A 133 13.72 -13.36 9.39
N GLY A 134 12.69 -13.92 10.02
CA GLY A 134 12.23 -13.51 11.33
C GLY A 134 11.11 -14.41 11.83
N SER A 135 10.22 -13.85 12.62
CA SER A 135 8.98 -14.49 13.05
C SER A 135 7.77 -13.62 12.76
N VAL A 136 6.63 -14.28 12.54
CA VAL A 136 5.31 -13.65 12.48
C VAL A 136 4.50 -14.16 13.66
N ARG A 137 3.89 -13.27 14.43
CA ARG A 137 2.99 -13.63 15.53
C ARG A 137 1.56 -13.70 15.05
N LEU A 138 0.98 -14.89 15.06
CA LEU A 138 -0.43 -15.19 14.74
C LEU A 138 -1.08 -15.85 15.97
N GLY A 139 -1.18 -15.10 17.06
CA GLY A 139 -1.45 -15.64 18.40
C GLY A 139 -0.24 -16.35 19.04
N LEU A 140 0.50 -17.15 18.26
CA LEU A 140 1.81 -17.71 18.61
C LEU A 140 2.89 -17.21 17.64
N ASP A 141 4.16 -17.32 18.03
CA ASP A 141 5.28 -16.96 17.16
C ASP A 141 5.61 -18.11 16.19
N HIS A 142 5.60 -17.79 14.90
CA HIS A 142 5.93 -18.72 13.82
C HIS A 142 7.19 -18.25 13.08
N PRO A 143 8.19 -19.11 12.84
CA PRO A 143 9.30 -18.77 11.95
C PRO A 143 8.79 -18.40 10.56
N ALA A 144 9.35 -17.33 9.99
CA ALA A 144 8.93 -16.84 8.69
C ALA A 144 10.12 -16.32 7.88
N THR A 145 9.98 -16.42 6.57
CA THR A 145 10.91 -15.85 5.59
C THR A 145 10.14 -15.11 4.52
N ALA A 146 10.76 -14.10 3.93
CA ALA A 146 10.16 -13.38 2.81
C ALA A 146 11.18 -13.08 1.72
N ALA A 147 10.78 -13.24 0.47
CA ALA A 147 11.46 -12.63 -0.66
C ALA A 147 10.75 -11.32 -1.01
N VAL A 148 11.49 -10.22 -0.97
CA VAL A 148 10.99 -8.88 -1.28
C VAL A 148 11.64 -8.40 -2.56
N SER A 149 10.84 -7.83 -3.45
CA SER A 149 11.31 -7.26 -4.72
C SER A 149 10.56 -5.97 -5.02
N THR A 150 11.21 -5.08 -5.75
CA THR A 150 10.65 -3.78 -6.11
C THR A 150 10.63 -3.60 -7.63
N LYS A 151 9.64 -2.89 -8.15
CA LYS A 151 9.56 -2.52 -9.57
C LYS A 151 8.80 -1.22 -9.75
N ALA A 152 9.05 -0.54 -10.87
CA ALA A 152 8.22 0.59 -11.29
C ALA A 152 6.85 0.06 -11.73
N ASP A 153 5.80 0.74 -11.30
CA ASP A 153 4.41 0.42 -11.64
C ASP A 153 3.55 1.69 -11.69
N LYS A 154 2.27 1.53 -12.06
CA LYS A 154 1.28 2.60 -12.03
C LYS A 154 0.11 2.23 -11.12
N VAL A 155 -0.31 3.17 -10.30
CA VAL A 155 -1.49 3.02 -9.44
C VAL A 155 -2.56 4.03 -9.83
N LYS A 156 -3.82 3.57 -9.92
CA LYS A 156 -4.97 4.46 -10.12
C LYS A 156 -5.44 5.00 -8.78
N LEU A 157 -5.48 6.33 -8.66
CA LEU A 157 -5.99 7.08 -7.51
C LEU A 157 -7.13 7.97 -7.99
N GLY A 158 -8.37 7.53 -7.79
CA GLY A 158 -9.55 8.13 -8.43
C GLY A 158 -9.47 8.03 -9.96
N GLU A 159 -9.62 9.16 -10.65
CA GLU A 159 -9.55 9.23 -12.13
C GLU A 159 -8.11 9.38 -12.66
N ARG A 160 -7.11 9.52 -11.78
CA ARG A 160 -5.72 9.75 -12.16
C ARG A 160 -4.91 8.45 -12.04
N SER A 161 -3.93 8.31 -12.92
CA SER A 161 -2.89 7.28 -12.81
C SER A 161 -1.60 7.94 -12.37
N GLU A 162 -0.92 7.38 -11.38
CA GLU A 162 0.33 7.90 -10.84
C GLU A 162 1.42 6.83 -10.88
N GLU A 163 2.65 7.28 -11.10
CA GLU A 163 3.85 6.44 -11.05
C GLU A 163 4.12 6.02 -9.60
N ALA A 164 4.35 4.73 -9.38
CA ALA A 164 4.57 4.14 -8.07
C ALA A 164 5.73 3.15 -8.07
N LEU A 165 6.41 3.03 -6.93
CA LEU A 165 7.27 1.91 -6.60
C LEU A 165 6.39 0.79 -6.02
N LEU A 166 6.23 -0.30 -6.76
CA LEU A 166 5.57 -1.50 -6.27
C LEU A 166 6.57 -2.40 -5.56
N VAL A 167 6.31 -2.68 -4.28
CA VAL A 167 7.01 -3.68 -3.47
C VAL A 167 6.17 -4.95 -3.45
N GLU A 168 6.70 -6.05 -3.98
CA GLU A 168 6.09 -7.38 -3.90
C GLU A 168 6.81 -8.21 -2.83
N VAL A 169 6.04 -8.79 -1.91
CA VAL A 169 6.52 -9.67 -0.86
C VAL A 169 5.94 -11.07 -1.07
N GLN A 170 6.81 -12.08 -1.07
CA GLN A 170 6.43 -13.49 -1.02
C GLN A 170 6.78 -14.02 0.37
N LEU A 171 5.78 -14.09 1.26
CA LEU A 171 5.94 -14.46 2.67
C LEU A 171 5.66 -15.95 2.87
N SER A 172 6.60 -16.70 3.44
CA SER A 172 6.43 -18.10 3.84
C SER A 172 6.53 -18.20 5.37
N ILE A 173 5.48 -18.72 5.99
CA ILE A 173 5.35 -18.95 7.44
C ILE A 173 5.40 -20.46 7.66
N ASP A 174 6.17 -20.92 8.66
CA ASP A 174 6.40 -22.35 8.94
C ASP A 174 6.90 -23.17 7.74
N GLY A 175 7.56 -22.52 6.79
CA GLY A 175 8.01 -23.15 5.56
C GLY A 175 6.87 -23.56 4.61
N SER A 176 5.70 -22.90 4.71
CA SER A 176 4.57 -23.12 3.81
C SER A 176 5.01 -23.19 2.34
N ALA A 177 4.54 -24.23 1.64
CA ALA A 177 4.79 -24.44 0.21
C ALA A 177 4.07 -23.43 -0.69
N ALA A 178 3.06 -22.71 -0.16
CA ALA A 178 2.34 -21.66 -0.85
C ALA A 178 2.57 -20.32 -0.14
N PRO A 179 3.57 -19.53 -0.55
CA PRO A 179 3.83 -18.23 0.03
C PRO A 179 2.65 -17.28 -0.16
N GLN A 180 2.35 -16.49 0.86
CA GLN A 180 1.39 -15.39 0.79
C GLN A 180 2.00 -14.23 0.02
N LYS A 181 1.29 -13.74 -0.99
CA LYS A 181 1.70 -12.57 -1.76
C LYS A 181 1.12 -11.30 -1.16
N LEU A 182 2.00 -10.40 -0.73
CA LEU A 182 1.65 -9.02 -0.36
C LEU A 182 2.18 -8.06 -1.43
N SER A 183 1.49 -6.96 -1.63
CA SER A 183 1.89 -5.93 -2.60
C SER A 183 1.61 -4.56 -2.04
N PHE A 184 2.59 -3.65 -2.12
CA PHE A 184 2.53 -2.30 -1.57
C PHE A 184 2.96 -1.29 -2.65
N TRP A 185 2.17 -0.24 -2.88
CA TRP A 185 2.48 0.79 -3.86
C TRP A 185 2.84 2.09 -3.15
N PHE A 186 4.06 2.56 -3.38
CA PHE A 186 4.57 3.81 -2.85
C PHE A 186 4.64 4.87 -3.95
N VAL A 187 3.95 5.99 -3.79
CA VAL A 187 3.99 7.11 -4.73
C VAL A 187 4.91 8.21 -4.19
N PRO A 188 5.88 8.71 -4.97
CA PRO A 188 6.73 9.83 -4.55
C PRO A 188 5.93 11.04 -4.07
N GLY A 189 6.27 11.56 -2.90
CA GLY A 189 5.61 12.67 -2.21
C GLY A 189 4.30 12.31 -1.50
N LYS A 190 3.78 11.08 -1.67
CA LYS A 190 2.53 10.61 -1.03
C LYS A 190 2.72 9.39 -0.13
N GLY A 191 3.77 8.63 -0.40
CA GLY A 191 4.12 7.39 0.25
C GLY A 191 3.20 6.22 -0.05
N LEU A 192 2.93 5.37 0.95
CA LEU A 192 2.09 4.19 0.77
C LEU A 192 0.65 4.59 0.45
N VAL A 193 0.21 4.32 -0.79
CA VAL A 193 -1.13 4.71 -1.29
C VAL A 193 -2.01 3.52 -1.62
N LYS A 194 -1.48 2.31 -1.58
CA LYS A 194 -2.24 1.06 -1.80
C LYS A 194 -1.48 -0.12 -1.22
N ARG A 195 -2.23 -1.07 -0.67
CA ARG A 195 -1.75 -2.44 -0.43
C ARG A 195 -2.74 -3.47 -0.96
N SER A 196 -2.26 -4.68 -1.16
CA SER A 196 -3.08 -5.83 -1.54
C SER A 196 -2.52 -7.09 -0.88
N VAL A 197 -3.42 -7.88 -0.29
CA VAL A 197 -3.11 -9.19 0.28
C VAL A 197 -3.82 -10.23 -0.57
N ALA A 198 -3.06 -11.08 -1.27
CA ALA A 198 -3.66 -12.20 -1.96
C ALA A 198 -3.92 -13.32 -0.94
N SER A 199 -5.17 -13.49 -0.52
CA SER A 199 -5.57 -14.57 0.39
C SER A 199 -5.45 -15.91 -0.34
N GLY A 200 -4.46 -16.73 0.04
CA GLY A 200 -4.19 -18.04 -0.55
C GLY A 200 -5.09 -19.17 -0.07
N THR A 201 -6.21 -18.89 0.61
CA THR A 201 -7.06 -19.94 1.17
C THR A 201 -7.93 -20.58 0.09
N SER A 202 -7.40 -21.61 -0.57
CA SER A 202 -8.25 -22.68 -1.10
C SER A 202 -8.39 -23.70 0.03
N ARG A 203 -9.49 -23.62 0.80
CA ARG A 203 -9.88 -24.74 1.67
C ARG A 203 -10.53 -25.77 0.77
N GLN A 204 -9.75 -26.77 0.34
CA GLN A 204 -10.34 -27.99 -0.19
C GLN A 204 -10.71 -28.85 1.04
N PRO A 205 -12.00 -29.19 1.24
CA PRO A 205 -12.36 -30.12 2.31
C PRO A 205 -11.63 -31.46 2.10
N PRO A 206 -11.32 -32.21 3.17
CA PRO A 206 -10.82 -33.57 3.01
C PRO A 206 -11.82 -34.37 2.18
N GLU A 207 -11.33 -35.10 1.18
CA GLU A 207 -12.13 -36.15 0.55
C GLU A 207 -12.32 -37.26 1.59
N ASP A 208 -13.57 -37.50 1.98
CA ASP A 208 -13.97 -38.67 2.78
C ASP A 208 -13.87 -39.97 1.95
#